data_AF-V8NB64-F1
#
_entry.id   AF-V8NB64-F1
#
_cell.length_a   1.000
_cell.length_b   1.000
_cell.length_c   1.000
_cell.angle_alpha   90.00
_cell.angle_beta   90.00
_cell.angle_gamma   90.00
#
_symmetry.space_group_name_H-M   'P 1'
#
loop_
_entity.id
_entity.type
_entity.pdbx_description
1 polymer ?
#
loop_
_entity_poly.entity_id
_entity_poly.type
_entity_poly.pdbx_seq_one_letter_code
_entity_poly.pdbx_strand_id
1 'polypeptide(L)'
;MTTMKADSPAQSTQTQTTADFVLLGQLVALLALHISDTSKDGQMSAEAAYHLHQLLMSKMAKEMETKRKNRKGKIVEWLREDFFVSGPAIFYDNIPKMAKAFGEHLTPSQLTDVIMKALEAVTNSNKTISQAAGLLLNSFMKECGMEMEELPMILREMYTCLPNILDPATKEDVIKAVCHLASKRPNRVVDTILEISVECDGTARELWRALVADPYAKLRIMNGEEFSEVLLLPSTETTGRRNSKSIMPIA
;
A
#
# COMPACT_ATOMS: atom_id res chain seq x y z
N MET A 1 73.52 -10.11 2.73
CA MET A 1 73.07 -11.20 1.83
C MET A 1 72.28 -12.17 2.70
N THR A 2 70.98 -12.34 2.41
CA THR A 2 70.02 -13.41 2.81
C THR A 2 68.63 -12.79 3.02
N THR A 3 67.71 -13.32 2.25
CA THR A 3 66.29 -13.00 2.06
C THR A 3 65.41 -13.39 3.24
N MET A 4 64.33 -12.65 3.50
CA MET A 4 63.05 -13.25 3.90
C MET A 4 61.88 -12.30 3.63
N LYS A 5 60.75 -12.94 3.35
CA LYS A 5 59.60 -12.52 2.52
C LYS A 5 58.34 -12.52 3.39
N ALA A 6 57.36 -11.69 3.00
CA ALA A 6 55.93 -11.78 3.34
C ALA A 6 55.57 -11.49 4.83
N ASP A 7 54.46 -10.84 5.18
CA ASP A 7 53.15 -10.75 4.53
C ASP A 7 52.50 -9.38 4.80
N SER A 8 51.96 -8.76 3.75
CA SER A 8 50.93 -7.74 3.88
C SER A 8 49.59 -8.46 4.11
N PRO A 9 48.80 -8.10 5.14
CA PRO A 9 47.43 -8.58 5.20
C PRO A 9 46.63 -7.83 4.14
N ALA A 10 46.27 -8.56 3.08
CA ALA A 10 45.22 -8.16 2.17
C ALA A 10 43.95 -7.90 2.99
N GLN A 11 43.60 -6.63 3.13
CA GLN A 11 42.25 -6.23 3.49
C GLN A 11 41.34 -6.78 2.39
N SER A 12 40.68 -7.88 2.70
CA SER A 12 39.55 -8.39 1.94
C SER A 12 38.46 -7.34 2.08
N THR A 13 38.43 -6.42 1.13
CA THR A 13 37.27 -5.57 0.87
C THR A 13 36.13 -6.53 0.61
N GLN A 14 35.30 -6.72 1.64
CA GLN A 14 33.98 -7.31 1.50
C GLN A 14 33.25 -6.43 0.50
N THR A 15 33.23 -6.84 -0.77
CA THR A 15 32.30 -6.28 -1.75
C THR A 15 30.92 -6.67 -1.25
N GLN A 16 30.25 -5.75 -0.57
CA GLN A 16 28.82 -5.82 -0.28
C GLN A 16 28.12 -6.10 -1.61
N THR A 17 27.69 -7.35 -1.75
CA THR A 17 27.16 -7.90 -2.99
C THR A 17 25.64 -7.84 -2.89
N THR A 18 25.03 -6.71 -3.27
CA THR A 18 23.67 -6.62 -3.84
C THR A 18 23.50 -5.21 -4.40
N ALA A 19 23.75 -5.00 -5.69
CA ALA A 19 23.17 -3.86 -6.38
C ALA A 19 21.67 -4.11 -6.49
N ASP A 20 20.93 -3.71 -5.46
CA ASP A 20 19.48 -3.73 -5.50
C ASP A 20 18.98 -2.72 -6.54
N PHE A 21 17.84 -2.98 -7.16
CA PHE A 21 17.21 -2.02 -8.07
C PHE A 21 16.71 -0.83 -7.22
N VAL A 22 17.62 0.05 -6.80
CA VAL A 22 17.30 1.14 -5.87
C VAL A 22 16.15 2.00 -6.42
N LEU A 23 16.09 2.18 -7.73
CA LEU A 23 15.08 3.00 -8.42
C LEU A 23 13.86 2.19 -8.91
N LEU A 24 13.67 0.94 -8.45
CA LEU A 24 12.60 0.08 -8.97
C LEU A 24 11.22 0.71 -8.79
N GLY A 25 10.93 1.24 -7.60
CA GLY A 25 9.64 1.85 -7.32
C GLY A 25 9.34 3.05 -8.22
N GLN A 26 10.33 3.93 -8.35
CA GLN A 26 10.22 5.09 -9.25
C GLN A 26 10.00 4.68 -10.71
N LEU A 27 10.70 3.64 -11.18
CA LEU A 27 10.53 3.13 -12.54
C LEU A 27 9.15 2.52 -12.75
N VAL A 28 8.65 1.70 -11.81
CA VAL A 28 7.30 1.12 -11.87
C VAL A 28 6.24 2.22 -11.95
N ALA A 29 6.35 3.26 -11.12
CA ALA A 29 5.43 4.39 -11.16
C ALA A 29 5.50 5.13 -12.50
N LEU A 30 6.69 5.46 -13.00
CA LEU A 30 6.86 6.16 -14.27
C LEU A 30 6.24 5.39 -15.44
N LEU A 31 6.46 4.08 -15.51
CA LEU A 31 5.86 3.24 -16.54
C LEU A 31 4.33 3.22 -16.41
N ALA A 32 3.81 3.02 -15.19
CA ALA A 32 2.37 2.96 -14.95
C ALA A 32 1.65 4.29 -15.27
N LEU A 33 2.31 5.44 -15.12
CA LEU A 33 1.75 6.74 -15.49
C LEU A 33 1.57 6.91 -17.02
N HIS A 34 2.28 6.11 -17.83
CA HIS A 34 2.28 6.24 -19.29
C HIS A 34 1.61 5.08 -20.02
N ILE A 35 1.32 3.94 -19.36
CA ILE A 35 0.70 2.78 -20.03
C ILE A 35 -0.72 3.03 -20.59
N SER A 36 -1.41 4.04 -20.09
CA SER A 36 -2.73 4.48 -20.61
C SER A 36 -2.62 5.53 -21.71
N ASP A 37 -1.41 5.88 -22.15
CA ASP A 37 -1.23 6.73 -23.32
C ASP A 37 -1.55 5.95 -24.60
N THR A 38 -2.47 6.49 -25.40
CA THR A 38 -2.84 5.97 -26.73
C THR A 38 -1.70 6.08 -27.76
N SER A 39 -0.64 6.82 -27.43
CA SER A 39 0.54 6.96 -28.25
C SER A 39 1.40 5.68 -28.27
N LYS A 40 2.42 5.68 -29.13
CA LYS A 40 3.45 4.63 -29.15
C LYS A 40 4.16 4.52 -27.78
N ASP A 41 4.21 5.61 -27.01
CA ASP A 41 4.90 5.66 -25.73
C ASP A 41 4.19 4.81 -24.67
N GLY A 42 2.86 4.69 -24.71
CA GLY A 42 2.12 3.80 -23.82
C GLY A 42 2.37 2.32 -24.10
N GLN A 43 2.47 1.94 -25.39
CA GLN A 43 2.87 0.58 -25.77
C GLN A 43 4.30 0.26 -25.35
N MET A 44 5.24 1.18 -25.58
CA MET A 44 6.63 1.02 -25.14
C MET A 44 6.74 0.95 -23.61
N SER A 45 5.91 1.70 -22.89
CA SER A 45 5.86 1.66 -21.43
C SER A 45 5.35 0.30 -20.92
N ALA A 46 4.33 -0.26 -21.55
CA ALA A 46 3.82 -1.59 -21.21
C ALA A 46 4.86 -2.70 -21.53
N GLU A 47 5.58 -2.57 -22.65
CA GLU A 47 6.67 -3.48 -23.03
C GLU A 47 7.85 -3.39 -22.05
N ALA A 48 8.26 -2.18 -21.69
CA ALA A 48 9.29 -1.96 -20.67
C ALA A 48 8.88 -2.53 -19.31
N ALA A 49 7.61 -2.36 -18.90
CA ALA A 49 7.07 -2.94 -17.68
C ALA A 49 7.11 -4.48 -17.71
N TYR A 50 6.79 -5.08 -18.86
CA TYR A 50 6.89 -6.52 -19.05
C TYR A 50 8.31 -7.03 -18.88
N HIS A 51 9.27 -6.42 -19.55
CA HIS A 51 10.68 -6.82 -19.43
C HIS A 51 11.23 -6.58 -18.02
N LEU A 52 10.82 -5.50 -17.36
CA LEU A 52 11.17 -5.25 -15.97
C LEU A 52 10.65 -6.35 -15.05
N HIS A 53 9.39 -6.74 -15.20
CA HIS A 53 8.79 -7.83 -14.43
C HIS A 53 9.52 -9.17 -14.69
N GLN A 54 9.83 -9.50 -15.95
CA GLN A 54 10.62 -10.70 -16.28
C GLN A 54 12.00 -10.68 -15.61
N LEU A 55 12.66 -9.53 -15.58
CA LEU A 55 13.96 -9.37 -14.95
C LEU A 55 13.89 -9.62 -13.44
N LEU A 56 12.88 -9.08 -12.77
CA LEU A 56 12.62 -9.34 -11.34
C LEU A 56 12.40 -10.82 -11.07
N MET A 57 11.54 -11.47 -11.84
CA MET A 57 11.27 -12.90 -11.72
C MET A 57 12.54 -13.74 -11.94
N SER A 58 13.38 -13.36 -12.90
CA SER A 58 14.66 -14.04 -13.15
C SER A 58 15.67 -13.87 -12.01
N LYS A 59 15.73 -12.68 -11.38
CA LYS A 59 16.59 -12.43 -10.21
C LYS A 59 16.11 -13.26 -9.02
N MET A 60 14.80 -13.32 -8.78
CA MET A 60 14.22 -14.15 -7.72
C MET A 60 14.47 -15.64 -7.94
N ALA A 61 14.31 -16.15 -9.16
CA ALA A 61 14.63 -17.54 -9.47
C ALA A 61 16.09 -17.88 -9.12
N LYS A 62 17.03 -16.98 -9.47
CA LYS A 62 18.46 -17.14 -9.15
C LYS A 62 18.74 -17.07 -7.64
N GLU A 63 18.14 -16.13 -6.93
CA GLU A 63 18.30 -15.99 -5.47
C GLU A 63 17.68 -17.16 -4.69
N MET A 64 16.57 -17.72 -5.18
CA MET A 64 15.99 -18.90 -4.56
C MET A 64 16.83 -20.14 -4.81
N GLU A 65 17.42 -20.32 -6.00
CA GLU A 65 18.36 -21.43 -6.26
C GLU A 65 19.63 -21.35 -5.40
N THR A 66 20.15 -20.13 -5.13
CA THR A 66 21.28 -19.97 -4.21
C THR A 66 20.90 -20.26 -2.75
N LYS A 67 19.68 -19.90 -2.33
CA LYS A 67 19.14 -20.23 -1.00
C LYS A 67 18.71 -21.69 -0.85
N ARG A 68 18.40 -22.40 -1.94
CA ARG A 68 17.91 -23.80 -1.93
C ARG A 68 18.97 -24.88 -1.85
N LYS A 69 20.22 -24.57 -2.15
CA LYS A 69 21.33 -25.50 -1.97
C LYS A 69 21.63 -25.67 -0.48
N ASN A 70 20.77 -26.41 0.24
CA ASN A 70 21.19 -27.07 1.46
C ASN A 70 22.10 -28.26 1.09
N ARG A 71 22.92 -28.73 2.05
CA ARG A 71 24.00 -29.75 1.86
C ARG A 71 23.61 -31.06 1.15
N LYS A 72 22.33 -31.27 0.81
CA LYS A 72 21.79 -32.48 0.17
C LYS A 72 21.13 -32.25 -1.20
N GLY A 73 21.16 -31.03 -1.75
CA GLY A 73 20.97 -30.79 -3.18
C GLY A 73 19.59 -31.08 -3.80
N LYS A 74 18.49 -31.09 -3.02
CA LYS A 74 17.15 -31.35 -3.58
C LYS A 74 16.37 -30.06 -3.87
N ILE A 75 16.07 -29.84 -5.15
CA ILE A 75 15.29 -28.71 -5.69
C ILE A 75 13.79 -29.05 -5.59
N VAL A 76 12.93 -28.08 -5.26
CA VAL A 76 11.45 -28.25 -5.23
C VAL A 76 10.79 -27.18 -6.11
N GLU A 77 10.60 -27.44 -7.39
CA GLU A 77 10.04 -26.45 -8.33
C GLU A 77 8.76 -25.76 -7.82
N TRP A 78 8.76 -24.42 -7.78
CA TRP A 78 7.56 -23.62 -7.56
C TRP A 78 7.48 -22.59 -8.68
N LEU A 79 6.69 -22.90 -9.71
CA LEU A 79 6.20 -21.90 -10.64
C LEU A 79 4.87 -21.41 -10.08
N ARG A 80 4.85 -20.26 -9.37
CA ARG A 80 3.56 -19.66 -9.00
C ARG A 80 2.91 -19.11 -10.27
N GLU A 81 1.88 -19.80 -10.76
CA GLU A 81 1.06 -19.40 -11.91
C GLU A 81 0.51 -17.97 -11.75
N ASP A 82 0.33 -17.51 -10.50
CA ASP A 82 -0.20 -16.18 -10.19
C ASP A 82 0.65 -15.00 -10.70
N PHE A 83 1.96 -15.22 -10.91
CA PHE A 83 2.90 -14.21 -11.43
C PHE A 83 3.19 -14.38 -12.92
N PHE A 84 2.53 -15.32 -13.60
CA PHE A 84 2.72 -15.46 -15.03
C PHE A 84 2.06 -14.29 -15.77
N VAL A 85 2.89 -13.53 -16.48
CA VAL A 85 2.46 -12.50 -17.41
C VAL A 85 2.73 -13.04 -18.81
N SER A 86 1.67 -13.37 -19.55
CA SER A 86 1.76 -14.00 -20.88
C SER A 86 2.35 -13.10 -21.98
N GLY A 87 2.49 -11.78 -21.74
CA GLY A 87 3.06 -10.84 -22.69
C GLY A 87 2.81 -9.36 -22.31
N PRO A 88 3.41 -8.41 -23.05
CA PRO A 88 3.36 -6.98 -22.72
C PRO A 88 1.96 -6.36 -22.81
N ALA A 89 1.08 -6.92 -23.66
CA ALA A 89 -0.30 -6.48 -23.79
C ALA A 89 -1.11 -6.56 -22.48
N ILE A 90 -0.68 -7.38 -21.52
CA ILE A 90 -1.34 -7.51 -20.21
C ILE A 90 -1.24 -6.22 -19.38
N PHE A 91 -0.17 -5.44 -19.57
CA PHE A 91 0.03 -4.18 -18.84
C PHE A 91 -0.51 -2.96 -19.58
N TYR A 92 -0.78 -3.07 -20.87
CA TYR A 92 -1.34 -1.96 -21.64
C TYR A 92 -2.70 -1.54 -21.05
N ASP A 93 -2.83 -0.26 -20.71
CA ASP A 93 -4.01 0.32 -20.05
C ASP A 93 -4.51 -0.47 -18.82
N ASN A 94 -3.60 -1.15 -18.10
CA ASN A 94 -3.95 -2.04 -16.99
C ASN A 94 -3.05 -1.84 -15.76
N ILE A 95 -3.18 -0.66 -15.15
CA ILE A 95 -2.49 -0.28 -13.92
C ILE A 95 -2.77 -1.26 -12.75
N PRO A 96 -4.00 -1.76 -12.52
CA PRO A 96 -4.24 -2.73 -11.43
C PRO A 96 -3.44 -4.01 -11.59
N LYS A 97 -3.24 -4.49 -12.83
CA LYS A 97 -2.41 -5.66 -13.08
C LYS A 97 -0.93 -5.38 -12.86
N MET A 98 -0.45 -4.17 -13.15
CA MET A 98 0.89 -3.74 -12.75
C MET A 98 1.05 -3.75 -11.22
N ALA A 99 0.10 -3.16 -10.49
CA ALA A 99 0.17 -3.15 -9.02
C ALA A 99 0.23 -4.56 -8.44
N LYS A 100 -0.58 -5.49 -8.95
CA LYS A 100 -0.53 -6.90 -8.54
C LYS A 100 0.79 -7.58 -8.91
N ALA A 101 1.31 -7.34 -10.11
CA ALA A 101 2.53 -7.98 -10.59
C ALA A 101 3.78 -7.48 -9.87
N PHE A 102 3.84 -6.20 -9.51
CA PHE A 102 5.01 -5.61 -8.86
C PHE A 102 4.90 -5.55 -7.33
N GLY A 103 3.69 -5.54 -6.78
CA GLY A 103 3.44 -5.30 -5.36
C GLY A 103 4.23 -6.20 -4.42
N GLU A 104 4.21 -7.51 -4.65
CA GLU A 104 4.95 -8.48 -3.83
C GLU A 104 6.49 -8.44 -4.05
N HIS A 105 6.98 -7.67 -5.01
CA HIS A 105 8.40 -7.61 -5.37
C HIS A 105 9.09 -6.34 -4.90
N LEU A 106 8.34 -5.36 -4.41
CA LEU A 106 8.87 -4.09 -3.93
C LEU A 106 9.26 -4.19 -2.46
N THR A 107 10.41 -3.63 -2.10
CA THR A 107 10.74 -3.35 -0.70
C THR A 107 9.85 -2.22 -0.16
N PRO A 108 9.69 -2.07 1.17
CA PRO A 108 8.90 -0.98 1.74
C PRO A 108 9.34 0.42 1.26
N SER A 109 10.64 0.65 1.09
CA SER A 109 11.18 1.89 0.52
C SER A 109 10.76 2.09 -0.93
N GLN A 110 10.84 1.05 -1.77
CA GLN A 110 10.44 1.14 -3.17
C GLN A 110 8.92 1.30 -3.32
N LEU A 111 8.13 0.68 -2.44
CA LEU A 111 6.68 0.90 -2.39
C LEU A 111 6.37 2.37 -2.07
N THR A 112 7.09 2.94 -1.09
CA THR A 112 6.98 4.36 -0.75
C THR A 112 7.34 5.26 -1.94
N ASP A 113 8.40 4.94 -2.68
CA ASP A 113 8.75 5.65 -3.91
C ASP A 113 7.63 5.63 -4.97
N VAL A 114 6.97 4.48 -5.17
CA VAL A 114 5.82 4.37 -6.11
C VAL A 114 4.72 5.33 -5.69
N ILE A 115 4.40 5.33 -4.40
CA ILE A 115 3.28 6.08 -3.83
C ILE A 115 3.55 7.58 -3.87
N MET A 116 4.74 8.01 -3.47
CA MET A 116 5.12 9.42 -3.52
C MET A 116 5.10 9.93 -4.96
N LYS A 117 5.61 9.14 -5.92
CA LYS A 117 5.57 9.50 -7.33
C LYS A 117 4.15 9.57 -7.90
N ALA A 118 3.24 8.71 -7.43
CA ALA A 118 1.83 8.80 -7.77
C ALA A 118 1.20 10.07 -7.18
N LEU A 119 1.49 10.40 -5.92
CA LEU A 119 0.97 11.60 -5.25
C LEU A 119 1.45 12.90 -5.92
N GLU A 120 2.69 12.97 -6.37
CA GLU A 120 3.20 14.08 -7.19
C GLU A 120 2.40 14.26 -8.51
N ALA A 121 1.87 13.16 -9.05
CA ALA A 121 1.19 13.13 -10.34
C ALA A 121 -0.33 13.28 -10.26
N VAL A 122 -0.98 13.11 -9.10
CA VAL A 122 -2.45 13.24 -8.99
C VAL A 122 -2.95 14.66 -9.29
N THR A 123 -2.14 15.68 -9.04
CA THR A 123 -2.45 17.09 -9.34
C THR A 123 -1.91 17.54 -10.70
N ASN A 124 -1.50 16.61 -11.57
CA ASN A 124 -0.96 16.94 -12.89
C ASN A 124 -2.04 17.60 -13.77
N SER A 125 -1.64 18.59 -14.57
CA SER A 125 -2.54 19.29 -15.50
C SER A 125 -3.00 18.40 -16.67
N ASN A 126 -2.22 17.38 -17.02
CA ASN A 126 -2.63 16.36 -17.97
C ASN A 126 -3.56 15.37 -17.28
N LYS A 127 -4.83 15.38 -17.71
CA LYS A 127 -5.89 14.50 -17.20
C LYS A 127 -5.51 13.03 -17.24
N THR A 128 -4.93 12.54 -18.33
CA THR A 128 -4.57 11.12 -18.47
C THR A 128 -3.54 10.70 -17.42
N ILE A 129 -2.53 11.56 -17.18
CA ILE A 129 -1.50 11.32 -16.16
C ILE A 129 -2.10 11.38 -14.76
N SER A 130 -2.96 12.38 -14.49
CA SER A 130 -3.65 12.51 -13.20
C SER A 130 -4.51 11.27 -12.92
N GLN A 131 -5.28 10.80 -13.89
CA GLN A 131 -6.13 9.60 -13.75
C GLN A 131 -5.30 8.33 -13.55
N ALA A 132 -4.23 8.16 -14.33
CA ALA A 132 -3.30 7.05 -14.14
C ALA A 132 -2.68 7.08 -12.73
N ALA A 133 -2.31 8.25 -12.22
CA ALA A 133 -1.77 8.42 -10.88
C ALA A 133 -2.77 8.04 -9.78
N GLY A 134 -4.03 8.49 -9.90
CA GLY A 134 -5.10 8.12 -8.97
C GLY A 134 -5.31 6.61 -8.94
N LEU A 135 -5.47 6.00 -10.13
CA LEU A 135 -5.67 4.56 -10.26
C LEU A 135 -4.48 3.75 -9.76
N LEU A 136 -3.25 4.24 -9.98
CA LEU A 136 -2.01 3.64 -9.47
C LEU A 136 -2.00 3.64 -7.95
N LEU A 137 -2.26 4.80 -7.34
CA LEU A 137 -2.33 4.95 -5.89
C LEU A 137 -3.37 4.01 -5.29
N ASN A 138 -4.59 4.03 -5.83
CA ASN A 138 -5.70 3.17 -5.41
C ASN A 138 -5.32 1.68 -5.49
N SER A 139 -4.75 1.25 -6.62
CA SER A 139 -4.35 -0.14 -6.85
C SER A 139 -3.25 -0.61 -5.88
N PHE A 140 -2.26 0.23 -5.60
CA PHE A 140 -1.20 -0.10 -4.64
C PHE A 140 -1.68 -0.09 -3.19
N MET A 141 -2.62 0.78 -2.79
CA MET A 141 -3.23 0.67 -1.44
C MET A 141 -4.03 -0.62 -1.30
N LYS A 142 -4.77 -0.99 -2.35
CA LYS A 142 -5.54 -2.23 -2.40
C LYS A 142 -4.66 -3.47 -2.31
N GLU A 143 -3.53 -3.49 -2.99
CA GLU A 143 -2.60 -4.63 -2.97
C GLU A 143 -1.70 -4.59 -1.74
N CYS A 144 -0.91 -3.52 -1.58
CA CYS A 144 0.25 -3.43 -0.68
C CYS A 144 0.04 -2.57 0.58
N GLY A 145 -1.20 -2.17 0.87
CA GLY A 145 -1.49 -1.32 2.04
C GLY A 145 -1.12 -1.92 3.41
N MET A 146 -0.82 -3.23 3.50
CA MET A 146 -0.40 -3.88 4.76
C MET A 146 1.13 -3.89 4.94
N GLU A 147 1.89 -3.58 3.90
CA GLU A 147 3.35 -3.65 3.82
C GLU A 147 4.00 -2.26 3.92
N MET A 148 3.19 -1.21 3.79
CA MET A 148 3.62 0.19 3.86
C MET A 148 4.15 0.60 5.24
N GLU A 149 5.34 1.18 5.35
CA GLU A 149 5.89 1.59 6.65
C GLU A 149 5.46 3.02 7.05
N GLU A 150 5.42 3.96 6.11
CA GLU A 150 5.23 5.39 6.39
C GLU A 150 3.77 5.88 6.25
N LEU A 151 2.83 5.08 6.75
CA LEU A 151 1.39 5.34 6.56
C LEU A 151 0.94 6.74 7.00
N PRO A 152 1.32 7.27 8.19
CA PRO A 152 0.89 8.61 8.57
C PRO A 152 1.38 9.69 7.62
N MET A 153 2.64 9.61 7.16
CA MET A 153 3.18 10.56 6.19
C MET A 153 2.40 10.50 4.86
N ILE A 154 2.16 9.29 4.35
CA ILE A 154 1.44 9.07 3.10
C ILE A 154 0.00 9.58 3.17
N LEU A 155 -0.71 9.36 4.28
CA LEU A 155 -2.07 9.88 4.48
C LEU A 155 -2.10 11.41 4.55
N ARG A 156 -1.10 12.04 5.19
CA ARG A 156 -0.97 13.50 5.24
C ARG A 156 -0.77 14.09 3.85
N GLU A 157 0.04 13.44 3.03
CA GLU A 157 0.26 13.86 1.65
C GLU A 157 -1.03 13.69 0.81
N MET A 158 -1.72 12.54 0.91
CA MET A 158 -3.04 12.33 0.28
C MET A 158 -4.03 13.44 0.67
N TYR A 159 -4.12 13.76 1.96
CA TYR A 159 -5.00 14.81 2.48
C TYR A 159 -4.67 16.19 1.86
N THR A 160 -3.38 16.49 1.74
CA THR A 160 -2.88 17.76 1.18
C THR A 160 -3.14 17.86 -0.33
N CYS A 161 -3.02 16.75 -1.07
CA CYS A 161 -3.27 16.72 -2.50
C CYS A 161 -4.77 16.83 -2.83
N LEU A 162 -5.66 16.20 -2.06
CA LEU A 162 -7.10 16.10 -2.35
C LEU A 162 -7.82 17.39 -2.79
N PRO A 163 -7.65 18.54 -2.12
CA PRO A 163 -8.30 19.79 -2.56
C PRO A 163 -7.74 20.34 -3.88
N ASN A 164 -6.54 19.92 -4.28
CA ASN A 164 -5.83 20.40 -5.47
C ASN A 164 -5.99 19.49 -6.70
N ILE A 165 -6.67 18.34 -6.56
CA ILE A 165 -6.93 17.42 -7.67
C ILE A 165 -8.03 17.99 -8.57
N LEU A 166 -7.70 18.18 -9.85
CA LEU A 166 -8.60 18.77 -10.84
C LEU A 166 -9.64 17.79 -11.39
N ASP A 167 -9.24 16.54 -11.63
CA ASP A 167 -10.12 15.52 -12.22
C ASP A 167 -10.93 14.79 -11.12
N PRO A 168 -12.27 14.78 -11.19
CA PRO A 168 -13.09 14.13 -10.18
C PRO A 168 -12.85 12.61 -10.05
N ALA A 169 -12.51 11.92 -11.14
CA ALA A 169 -12.26 10.48 -11.10
C ALA A 169 -10.93 10.20 -10.38
N THR A 170 -9.88 10.98 -10.66
CA THR A 170 -8.64 10.92 -9.87
C THR A 170 -8.91 11.13 -8.40
N LYS A 171 -9.72 12.14 -8.06
CA LYS A 171 -10.06 12.45 -6.66
C LYS A 171 -10.79 11.27 -5.99
N GLU A 172 -11.74 10.67 -6.69
CA GLU A 172 -12.45 9.47 -6.23
C GLU A 172 -11.49 8.30 -5.98
N ASP A 173 -10.52 8.08 -6.86
CA ASP A 173 -9.50 7.04 -6.69
C ASP A 173 -8.60 7.27 -5.47
N VAL A 174 -8.20 8.52 -5.21
CA VAL A 174 -7.43 8.85 -3.99
C VAL A 174 -8.27 8.61 -2.73
N ILE A 175 -9.56 8.95 -2.74
CA ILE A 175 -10.47 8.67 -1.61
C ILE A 175 -10.65 7.15 -1.41
N LYS A 176 -10.78 6.38 -2.48
CA LYS A 176 -10.83 4.90 -2.41
C LYS A 176 -9.53 4.33 -1.86
N ALA A 177 -8.39 4.91 -2.22
CA ALA A 177 -7.08 4.52 -1.68
C ALA A 177 -7.06 4.64 -0.14
N VAL A 178 -7.60 5.75 0.41
CA VAL A 178 -7.75 5.93 1.87
C VAL A 178 -8.70 4.89 2.47
N CYS A 179 -9.82 4.57 1.80
CA CYS A 179 -10.75 3.53 2.27
C CYS A 179 -10.11 2.13 2.30
N HIS A 180 -9.26 1.80 1.32
CA HIS A 180 -8.47 0.58 1.32
C HIS A 180 -7.46 0.52 2.47
N LEU A 181 -6.80 1.64 2.78
CA LEU A 181 -5.94 1.73 3.95
C LEU A 181 -6.72 1.55 5.24
N ALA A 182 -7.89 2.18 5.39
CA ALA A 182 -8.74 2.03 6.57
C ALA A 182 -9.27 0.59 6.75
N SER A 183 -9.57 -0.08 5.64
CA SER A 183 -9.96 -1.50 5.67
C SER A 183 -8.83 -2.39 6.20
N LYS A 184 -7.58 -2.02 5.96
CA LYS A 184 -6.39 -2.78 6.38
C LYS A 184 -5.95 -2.41 7.80
N ARG A 185 -5.78 -1.12 8.09
CA ARG A 185 -5.21 -0.58 9.33
C ARG A 185 -6.08 0.53 9.91
N PRO A 186 -7.31 0.22 10.37
CA PRO A 186 -8.33 1.21 10.73
C PRO A 186 -7.86 2.21 11.78
N ASN A 187 -7.30 1.76 12.90
CA ASN A 187 -6.89 2.64 14.01
C ASN A 187 -5.88 3.68 13.55
N ARG A 188 -4.80 3.25 12.86
CA ARG A 188 -3.77 4.17 12.34
C ARG A 188 -4.32 5.19 11.36
N VAL A 189 -5.26 4.80 10.50
CA VAL A 189 -5.91 5.74 9.57
C VAL A 189 -6.78 6.74 10.32
N VAL A 190 -7.62 6.27 11.24
CA VAL A 190 -8.50 7.11 12.06
C VAL A 190 -7.70 8.12 12.88
N ASP A 191 -6.67 7.66 13.59
CA ASP A 191 -5.78 8.52 14.39
C ASP A 191 -5.15 9.61 13.52
N THR A 192 -4.58 9.23 12.37
CA THR A 192 -3.92 10.18 11.47
C THR A 192 -4.91 11.20 10.92
N ILE A 193 -6.12 10.78 10.53
CA ILE A 193 -7.15 11.71 10.03
C ILE A 193 -7.59 12.66 11.14
N LEU A 194 -7.79 12.18 12.37
CA LEU A 194 -8.12 13.03 13.51
C LEU A 194 -7.02 14.06 13.81
N GLU A 195 -5.75 13.66 13.70
CA GLU A 195 -4.60 14.55 13.88
C GLU A 195 -4.56 15.69 12.84
N ILE A 196 -4.89 15.41 11.58
CA ILE A 196 -4.79 16.41 10.50
C ILE A 196 -6.08 17.20 10.26
N SER A 197 -7.23 16.70 10.69
CA SER A 197 -8.53 17.33 10.47
C SER A 197 -8.99 18.23 11.62
N VAL A 198 -8.06 18.90 12.31
CA VAL A 198 -8.36 19.75 13.49
C VAL A 198 -9.43 20.81 13.21
N GLU A 199 -9.44 21.39 11.99
CA GLU A 199 -10.41 22.39 11.58
C GLU A 199 -11.69 21.80 10.94
N CYS A 200 -11.75 20.47 10.76
CA CYS A 200 -12.88 19.77 10.11
C CYS A 200 -13.29 20.40 8.76
N ASP A 201 -12.30 20.63 7.89
CA ASP A 201 -12.48 21.27 6.59
C ASP A 201 -13.35 20.47 5.59
N GLY A 202 -13.42 20.93 4.34
CA GLY A 202 -14.15 20.22 3.27
C GLY A 202 -13.60 18.82 2.99
N THR A 203 -12.29 18.66 2.98
CA THR A 203 -11.57 17.40 2.72
C THR A 203 -11.83 16.39 3.82
N ALA A 204 -11.75 16.81 5.09
CA ALA A 204 -12.08 15.99 6.24
C ALA A 204 -13.49 15.42 6.13
N ARG A 205 -14.48 16.28 5.84
CA ARG A 205 -15.89 15.84 5.69
C ARG A 205 -16.08 14.85 4.55
N GLU A 206 -15.34 15.01 3.46
CA GLU A 206 -15.39 14.11 2.31
C GLU A 206 -14.79 12.73 2.63
N LEU A 207 -13.63 12.70 3.28
CA LEU A 207 -13.00 11.46 3.74
C LEU A 207 -13.86 10.71 4.75
N TRP A 208 -14.36 11.39 5.79
CA TRP A 208 -15.22 10.74 6.79
C TRP A 208 -16.50 10.17 6.16
N ARG A 209 -17.10 10.89 5.19
CA ARG A 209 -18.26 10.37 4.46
C ARG A 209 -17.92 9.11 3.67
N ALA A 210 -16.77 9.10 2.99
CA ALA A 210 -16.32 7.94 2.22
C ALA A 210 -16.03 6.73 3.11
N LEU A 211 -15.35 6.94 4.25
CA LEU A 211 -15.03 5.87 5.21
C LEU A 211 -16.28 5.21 5.78
N VAL A 212 -17.33 5.99 6.07
CA VAL A 212 -18.61 5.46 6.57
C VAL A 212 -19.44 4.82 5.46
N ALA A 213 -19.26 5.25 4.20
CA ALA A 213 -19.96 4.68 3.05
C ALA A 213 -19.34 3.37 2.57
N ASP A 214 -18.02 3.20 2.70
CA ASP A 214 -17.33 1.96 2.32
C ASP A 214 -17.61 0.85 3.36
N PRO A 215 -18.21 -0.29 2.96
CA PRO A 215 -18.63 -1.31 3.90
C PRO A 215 -17.47 -2.00 4.61
N TYR A 216 -16.31 -2.13 3.96
CA TYR A 216 -15.14 -2.78 4.53
C TYR A 216 -14.43 -1.86 5.52
N ALA A 217 -14.22 -0.59 5.16
CA ALA A 217 -13.67 0.42 6.03
C ALA A 217 -14.58 0.62 7.25
N LYS A 218 -15.89 0.81 7.03
CA LYS A 218 -16.88 0.95 8.11
C LYS A 218 -16.83 -0.23 9.09
N LEU A 219 -16.88 -1.46 8.57
CA LEU A 219 -16.85 -2.66 9.41
C LEU A 219 -15.56 -2.70 10.25
N ARG A 220 -14.42 -2.39 9.64
CA ARG A 220 -13.10 -2.43 10.29
C ARG A 220 -12.91 -1.33 11.31
N ILE A 221 -13.42 -0.14 11.05
CA ILE A 221 -13.41 0.99 12.00
C ILE A 221 -14.33 0.69 13.19
N MET A 222 -15.55 0.21 12.96
CA MET A 222 -16.52 -0.09 14.02
C MET A 222 -16.11 -1.29 14.89
N ASN A 223 -15.43 -2.27 14.32
CA ASN A 223 -14.95 -3.46 15.03
C ASN A 223 -13.50 -3.32 15.54
N GLY A 224 -12.89 -2.13 15.45
CA GLY A 224 -11.61 -1.87 16.07
C GLY A 224 -11.74 -2.09 17.57
N GLU A 225 -10.85 -2.89 18.16
CA GLU A 225 -10.92 -3.36 19.56
C GLU A 225 -11.05 -2.19 20.57
N GLU A 226 -10.63 -0.98 20.20
CA GLU A 226 -10.77 0.24 20.99
C GLU A 226 -12.18 0.87 20.94
N PHE A 227 -12.93 0.76 19.83
CA PHE A 227 -14.31 1.30 19.74
C PHE A 227 -15.34 0.43 20.47
N SER A 228 -15.06 -0.87 20.63
CA SER A 228 -15.88 -1.76 21.45
C SER A 228 -15.87 -1.38 22.94
N GLU A 229 -14.76 -0.85 23.47
CA GLU A 229 -14.72 -0.38 24.86
C GLU A 229 -15.50 0.92 25.08
N VAL A 230 -15.46 1.85 24.11
CA VAL A 230 -16.14 3.15 24.22
C VAL A 230 -17.67 3.02 24.16
N LEU A 231 -18.20 2.01 23.46
CA LEU A 231 -19.65 1.76 23.38
C LEU A 231 -20.21 0.95 24.55
N LEU A 232 -19.35 0.32 25.36
CA LEU A 232 -19.74 -0.35 26.60
C LEU A 232 -19.79 0.63 27.78
N LEU A 233 -20.63 1.66 27.67
CA LEU A 233 -21.07 2.37 28.87
C LEU A 233 -21.86 1.39 29.75
N PRO A 234 -21.60 1.33 31.07
CA PRO A 234 -22.28 0.39 31.95
C PRO A 234 -23.77 0.75 31.96
N SER A 235 -24.59 -0.16 31.43
CA SER A 235 -26.02 -0.14 31.68
C SER A 235 -26.22 -0.15 33.19
N THR A 236 -26.75 0.94 33.72
CA THR A 236 -27.10 1.02 35.14
C THR A 236 -28.23 0.04 35.41
N GLU A 237 -27.87 -1.15 35.88
CA GLU A 237 -28.81 -2.06 36.54
C GLU A 237 -29.40 -1.36 37.76
N THR A 238 -30.64 -0.88 37.63
CA THR A 238 -31.48 -0.59 38.79
C THR A 238 -32.21 -1.86 39.17
N THR A 239 -31.60 -2.62 40.08
CA THR A 239 -32.25 -3.69 40.85
C THR A 239 -33.29 -3.08 41.79
N GLY A 240 -34.49 -2.79 41.26
CA GLY A 240 -35.67 -2.40 42.03
C GLY A 240 -36.37 -3.59 42.67
N ARG A 241 -35.74 -4.28 43.63
CA ARG A 241 -36.35 -5.34 44.43
C ARG A 241 -37.32 -4.72 45.45
N ARG A 242 -38.57 -4.44 45.04
CA ARG A 242 -39.64 -4.07 45.99
C ARG A 242 -40.17 -5.32 46.69
N ASN A 243 -39.55 -5.65 47.82
CA ASN A 243 -40.24 -6.35 48.91
C ASN A 243 -40.73 -5.29 49.89
N SER A 244 -42.04 -5.15 50.06
CA SER A 244 -42.63 -4.70 51.34
C SER A 244 -44.08 -5.12 51.45
N LYS A 245 -44.40 -5.61 52.64
CA LYS A 245 -45.55 -6.39 53.04
C LYS A 245 -46.79 -5.51 53.26
N SER A 246 -47.94 -6.16 53.08
CA SER A 246 -49.30 -5.79 53.51
C SER A 246 -49.38 -5.13 54.90
N ILE A 247 -50.28 -4.15 55.05
CA ILE A 247 -51.24 -3.98 56.17
C ILE A 247 -52.40 -3.10 55.67
N MET A 248 -53.64 -3.62 55.74
CA MET A 248 -54.90 -2.86 55.62
C MET A 248 -55.27 -2.19 56.95
N PRO A 249 -56.01 -1.07 56.97
CA PRO A 249 -56.76 -0.63 58.13
C PRO A 249 -58.20 -1.17 58.11
N ILE A 250 -58.70 -1.65 59.25
CA ILE A 250 -60.12 -1.90 59.51
C ILE A 250 -60.64 -0.75 60.37
N ALA A 251 -61.79 -0.20 59.97
CA ALA A 251 -62.77 0.65 60.67
C ALA A 251 -62.27 1.65 61.71
#